data_AF-A0A815ZDI3-F1
#
_entry.id   AF-A0A815ZDI3-F1
#
_cell.length_a   1.000
_cell.length_b   1.000
_cell.length_c   1.000
_cell.angle_alpha   90.00
_cell.angle_beta   90.00
_cell.angle_gamma   90.00
#
_symmetry.space_group_name_H-M   'P 1'
#
loop_
_entity.id
_entity.type
_entity.pdbx_description
1 polymer ?
#
loop_
_entity_poly.entity_id
_entity_poly.type
_entity_poly.pdbx_seq_one_letter_code
_entity_poly.pdbx_strand_id
1 'polypeptide(L)'
;MSTSRDVDIIQVSVENEELLAQVKRTETVAKGKCIVPKWLPPILIIVLILTILGAAFAMGYFISYPRKSIKPLKLYNESCTVLSGECDDSRGLYCPSGRCICETVNSYYNGSSCICPNLTHVANQACVADPFYGQTCSPPTIYCISNFICSTAGVCTCNATTQFFNESYCITQYVYNASCTETRHCSNTSNLYCLSNRCACVSNYYWNGSSCVPKKLGWQTCNNVTTGASALPCDDTLSLYCYSNSTCQCPNTMYWDINYQQCETKRLYGDICNADFYCNETLNFICPTLPGTCNCPAWSNDYTCDCQPNWFYDGLQCIQRKSINGTCLGTYACDRNTPLVCFSGLCLCPTPTTWTGSNCTCSSGQTWTGSTCVVVG
;
A
#
# COMPACT_ATOMS: atom_id res chain seq x y z
N MET A 1 -22.39 34.01 -7.41
CA MET A 1 -21.02 34.39 -7.80
C MET A 1 -20.28 33.13 -8.15
N SER A 2 -19.83 33.03 -9.39
CA SER A 2 -19.19 31.86 -9.99
C SER A 2 -17.69 31.89 -9.70
N THR A 3 -17.11 30.77 -9.24
CA THR A 3 -15.70 30.46 -9.51
C THR A 3 -15.50 28.96 -9.41
N SER A 4 -15.55 28.34 -10.59
CA SER A 4 -14.87 27.10 -10.95
C SER A 4 -13.36 27.30 -10.85
N ARG A 5 -12.64 26.37 -10.20
CA ARG A 5 -11.20 26.06 -10.39
C ARG A 5 -11.01 24.60 -9.97
N ASP A 6 -10.78 23.72 -10.94
CA ASP A 6 -9.48 23.36 -11.53
C ASP A 6 -8.79 22.30 -10.68
N VAL A 7 -8.93 21.07 -11.18
CA VAL A 7 -8.28 19.86 -10.71
C VAL A 7 -6.92 19.77 -11.40
N ASP A 8 -5.85 19.89 -10.62
CA ASP A 8 -4.50 19.60 -11.09
C ASP A 8 -4.32 18.08 -11.28
N ILE A 9 -4.32 17.68 -12.55
CA ILE A 9 -3.91 16.37 -13.02
C ILE A 9 -2.40 16.40 -13.18
N ILE A 10 -1.65 15.87 -12.22
CA ILE A 10 -0.20 15.68 -12.32
C ILE A 10 0.10 14.35 -13.02
N GLN A 11 0.55 14.50 -14.26
CA GLN A 11 1.63 13.78 -14.94
C GLN A 11 1.70 12.25 -14.82
N VAL A 12 1.12 11.58 -15.81
CA VAL A 12 1.67 10.35 -16.41
C VAL A 12 1.67 10.54 -17.93
N SER A 13 2.71 11.18 -18.48
CA SER A 13 2.79 11.38 -19.94
C SER A 13 4.20 11.59 -20.51
N VAL A 14 5.27 11.15 -19.83
CA VAL A 14 6.65 11.41 -20.31
C VAL A 14 7.32 10.22 -21.01
N GLU A 15 6.68 9.05 -21.13
CA GLU A 15 7.28 7.90 -21.85
C GLU A 15 6.69 7.60 -23.24
N ASN A 16 5.80 8.45 -23.78
CA ASN A 16 5.15 8.19 -25.08
C ASN A 16 5.57 9.13 -26.23
N GLU A 17 6.45 10.11 -26.01
CA GLU A 17 6.91 11.00 -27.10
C GLU A 17 8.14 10.45 -27.86
N GLU A 18 8.98 9.60 -27.25
CA GLU A 18 10.09 8.97 -27.98
C GLU A 18 9.63 7.88 -28.96
N LEU A 19 8.55 7.16 -28.64
CA LEU A 19 7.99 6.14 -29.53
C LEU A 19 7.29 6.77 -30.74
N LEU A 20 6.63 7.92 -30.59
CA LEU A 20 5.99 8.61 -31.72
C LEU A 20 7.02 9.26 -32.68
N ALA A 21 8.19 9.67 -32.18
CA ALA A 21 9.27 10.20 -33.00
C ALA A 21 9.99 9.11 -33.83
N GLN A 22 10.05 7.87 -33.34
CA GLN A 22 10.62 6.74 -34.11
C GLN A 22 9.65 6.19 -35.17
N VAL A 23 8.34 6.20 -34.90
CA VAL A 23 7.33 5.79 -35.90
C VAL A 23 7.27 6.77 -37.07
N LYS A 24 7.49 8.07 -36.86
CA LYS A 24 7.49 9.06 -37.95
C LYS A 24 8.73 9.03 -38.86
N ARG A 25 9.81 8.30 -38.51
CA ARG A 25 10.99 8.13 -39.36
C ARG A 25 10.91 6.95 -40.33
N THR A 26 9.90 6.09 -40.24
CA THR A 26 9.77 4.92 -41.13
C THR A 26 8.86 5.14 -42.34
N GLU A 27 8.10 6.24 -42.42
CA GLU A 27 7.18 6.49 -43.54
C GLU A 27 7.77 7.27 -44.74
N THR A 28 8.98 7.84 -44.64
CA THR A 28 9.56 8.65 -45.73
C THR A 28 10.47 7.89 -46.70
N VAL A 29 10.59 6.55 -46.60
CA VAL A 29 11.48 5.75 -47.49
C VAL A 29 10.73 4.99 -48.60
N ALA A 30 9.40 5.12 -48.72
CA ALA A 30 8.61 4.29 -49.65
C ALA A 30 8.18 4.99 -50.96
N LYS A 31 9.09 5.73 -51.62
CA LYS A 31 8.89 6.16 -53.03
C LYS A 31 10.15 6.00 -53.91
N GLY A 32 11.04 5.09 -53.54
CA GLY A 32 12.09 4.62 -54.44
C GLY A 32 11.56 3.58 -55.42
N LYS A 33 11.58 3.87 -56.72
CA LYS A 33 11.37 2.85 -57.76
C LYS A 33 12.36 1.70 -57.52
N CYS A 34 11.87 0.54 -57.08
CA CYS A 34 12.69 -0.67 -56.95
C CYS A 34 13.20 -1.06 -58.34
N ILE A 35 14.47 -0.76 -58.61
CA ILE A 35 15.18 -1.28 -59.78
C ILE A 35 15.42 -2.76 -59.49
N VAL A 36 14.49 -3.61 -59.92
CA VAL A 36 14.67 -5.06 -59.84
C VAL A 36 15.83 -5.42 -60.78
N PRO A 37 16.92 -6.02 -60.26
CA PRO A 37 18.03 -6.42 -61.10
C PRO A 37 17.54 -7.40 -62.18
N LYS A 38 17.96 -7.20 -63.43
CA LYS A 38 17.53 -8.05 -64.57
C LYS A 38 17.86 -9.54 -64.40
N TRP A 39 18.76 -9.89 -63.48
CA TRP A 39 19.12 -11.27 -63.15
C TRP A 39 18.21 -11.93 -62.10
N LEU A 40 17.34 -11.17 -61.41
CA LEU A 40 16.44 -11.72 -60.38
C LEU A 40 15.31 -12.61 -60.96
N PRO A 41 14.62 -12.22 -62.06
CA PRO A 41 13.59 -13.06 -62.67
C PRO A 41 14.06 -14.47 -63.08
N PRO A 42 15.23 -14.67 -63.75
CA PRO A 42 15.67 -16.01 -64.12
C PRO A 42 16.05 -16.88 -62.90
N ILE A 43 16.56 -16.30 -61.81
CA ILE A 43 16.82 -17.07 -60.58
C ILE A 43 15.52 -17.58 -59.95
N LEU A 44 14.49 -16.73 -59.88
CA LEU A 44 13.19 -17.15 -59.35
C LEU A 44 12.56 -18.28 -60.18
N ILE A 45 12.74 -18.26 -61.51
CA ILE A 45 12.29 -19.35 -62.39
C ILE A 45 13.06 -20.65 -62.11
N ILE A 46 14.37 -20.58 -61.91
CA ILE A 46 15.18 -21.77 -61.60
C ILE A 46 14.76 -22.38 -60.26
N VAL A 47 14.52 -21.56 -59.23
CA VAL A 47 14.04 -22.03 -57.92
C VAL A 47 12.66 -22.67 -58.03
N LEU A 48 11.75 -22.10 -58.84
CA LEU A 48 10.44 -22.69 -59.10
C LEU A 48 10.56 -24.07 -59.78
N ILE A 49 11.47 -24.21 -60.77
CA ILE A 49 11.68 -25.49 -61.46
C ILE A 49 12.27 -26.54 -60.52
N LEU A 50 13.25 -26.16 -59.68
CA LEU A 50 13.86 -27.08 -58.72
C LEU A 50 12.87 -27.54 -57.65
N THR A 51 11.97 -26.67 -57.19
CA THR A 51 10.91 -27.05 -56.23
C THR A 51 9.88 -28.00 -56.85
N ILE A 52 9.48 -27.78 -58.11
CA ILE A 52 8.59 -28.70 -58.84
C ILE A 52 9.26 -30.06 -59.04
N LEU A 53 10.54 -30.09 -59.43
CA LEU A 53 11.30 -31.34 -59.59
C LEU A 53 11.48 -32.08 -58.26
N GLY A 54 11.78 -31.36 -57.17
CA GLY A 54 11.86 -31.94 -55.84
C GLY A 54 10.54 -32.54 -55.37
N ALA A 55 9.41 -31.86 -55.62
CA ALA A 55 8.08 -32.37 -55.30
C ALA A 55 7.72 -33.63 -56.12
N ALA A 56 8.06 -33.64 -57.41
CA ALA A 56 7.86 -34.81 -58.28
C ALA A 56 8.69 -36.02 -57.80
N PHE A 57 9.94 -35.78 -57.38
CA PHE A 57 10.81 -36.83 -56.86
C PHE A 57 10.30 -37.38 -55.52
N ALA A 58 9.84 -36.50 -54.62
CA ALA A 58 9.22 -36.90 -53.37
C ALA A 58 7.95 -37.74 -53.60
N MET A 59 7.08 -37.32 -54.53
CA MET A 59 5.89 -38.10 -54.89
C MET A 59 6.23 -39.47 -55.49
N GLY A 60 7.23 -39.54 -56.38
CA GLY A 60 7.71 -40.82 -56.94
C GLY A 60 8.26 -41.76 -55.87
N TYR A 61 8.96 -41.21 -54.87
CA TYR A 61 9.45 -41.96 -53.71
C TYR A 61 8.29 -42.51 -52.85
N PHE A 62 7.25 -41.71 -52.60
CA PHE A 62 6.07 -42.14 -51.85
C PHE A 62 5.25 -43.22 -52.58
N ILE A 63 5.19 -43.21 -53.91
CA ILE A 63 4.47 -44.22 -54.69
C ILE A 63 5.27 -45.53 -54.78
N SER A 64 6.60 -45.46 -54.81
CA SER A 64 7.47 -46.64 -54.97
C SER A 64 7.73 -47.40 -53.68
N TYR A 65 7.42 -46.82 -52.51
CA TYR A 65 7.51 -47.55 -51.25
C TYR A 65 6.37 -48.57 -51.15
N PRO A 66 6.65 -49.88 -51.10
CA PRO A 66 5.60 -50.87 -50.92
C PRO A 66 4.90 -50.55 -49.59
N ARG A 67 3.60 -50.25 -49.67
CA ARG A 67 2.77 -50.05 -48.49
C ARG A 67 2.80 -51.36 -47.71
N LYS A 68 3.66 -51.43 -46.70
CA LYS A 68 3.63 -52.49 -45.69
C LYS A 68 2.19 -52.51 -45.21
N SER A 69 1.47 -53.60 -45.50
CA SER A 69 0.05 -53.73 -45.16
C SER A 69 -0.08 -53.49 -43.65
N ILE A 70 -0.55 -52.30 -43.29
CA ILE A 70 -0.78 -51.91 -41.90
C ILE A 70 -2.04 -52.68 -41.52
N LYS A 71 -1.83 -53.89 -40.97
CA LYS A 71 -2.92 -54.60 -40.30
C LYS A 71 -3.43 -53.66 -39.20
N PRO A 72 -4.75 -53.47 -39.06
CA PRO A 72 -5.28 -52.66 -37.98
C PRO A 72 -4.75 -53.21 -36.65
N LEU A 73 -4.27 -52.30 -35.79
CA LEU A 73 -3.83 -52.67 -34.44
C LEU A 73 -5.01 -53.25 -33.68
N LYS A 74 -4.75 -54.30 -32.92
CA LYS A 74 -5.76 -55.02 -32.13
C LYS A 74 -6.10 -54.27 -30.86
N LEU A 75 -7.38 -54.28 -30.51
CA LEU A 75 -7.95 -53.60 -29.35
C LEU A 75 -7.96 -54.48 -28.09
N TYR A 76 -8.33 -53.90 -26.95
CA TYR A 76 -8.39 -54.60 -25.67
C TYR A 76 -9.23 -55.88 -25.75
N ASN A 77 -8.71 -56.96 -25.18
CA ASN A 77 -9.26 -58.31 -25.14
C ASN A 77 -9.35 -59.07 -26.49
N GLU A 78 -8.86 -58.49 -27.59
CA GLU A 78 -8.73 -59.20 -28.88
C GLU A 78 -7.60 -60.22 -28.84
N SER A 79 -7.75 -61.31 -29.60
CA SER A 79 -6.77 -62.40 -29.64
C SER A 79 -5.54 -61.99 -30.45
N CYS A 80 -4.35 -62.18 -29.92
CA CYS A 80 -3.07 -61.77 -30.51
C CYS A 80 -2.04 -62.90 -30.42
N THR A 81 -0.97 -62.81 -31.21
CA THR A 81 0.16 -63.74 -31.08
C THR A 81 1.01 -63.33 -29.88
N VAL A 82 1.36 -64.26 -28.98
CA VAL A 82 2.16 -63.99 -27.78
C VAL A 82 3.45 -63.25 -28.16
N LEU A 83 3.74 -62.13 -27.49
CA LEU A 83 4.89 -61.25 -27.75
C LEU A 83 4.93 -60.58 -29.15
N SER A 84 3.79 -60.52 -29.85
CA SER A 84 3.69 -59.73 -31.08
C SER A 84 3.29 -58.28 -30.80
N GLY A 85 3.81 -57.34 -31.58
CA GLY A 85 3.36 -55.94 -31.62
C GLY A 85 2.05 -55.77 -32.40
N GLU A 86 1.11 -56.71 -32.24
CA GLU A 86 -0.21 -56.66 -32.89
C GLU A 86 -1.20 -55.78 -32.11
N CYS A 87 -0.98 -55.58 -30.81
CA CYS A 87 -1.82 -54.74 -29.97
C CYS A 87 -1.53 -53.26 -30.18
N ASP A 88 -2.51 -52.41 -29.90
CA ASP A 88 -2.34 -50.96 -29.99
C ASP A 88 -1.48 -50.42 -28.82
N ASP A 89 -0.16 -50.42 -29.00
CA ASP A 89 0.82 -49.90 -28.04
C ASP A 89 0.54 -48.43 -27.68
N SER A 90 -0.06 -47.65 -28.59
CA SER A 90 -0.42 -46.24 -28.33
C SER A 90 -1.50 -46.10 -27.24
N ARG A 91 -2.22 -47.18 -26.92
CA ARG A 91 -3.19 -47.28 -25.84
C ARG A 91 -2.65 -47.99 -24.59
N GLY A 92 -1.37 -48.39 -24.59
CA GLY A 92 -0.73 -49.13 -23.50
C GLY A 92 -1.10 -50.61 -23.43
N LEU A 93 -1.45 -51.22 -24.57
CA LEU A 93 -1.85 -52.63 -24.66
C LEU A 93 -0.67 -53.52 -25.10
N TYR A 94 -0.54 -54.72 -24.54
CA TYR A 94 0.45 -55.73 -24.93
C TYR A 94 -0.13 -57.16 -24.89
N CYS A 95 0.56 -58.13 -25.50
CA CYS A 95 0.07 -59.51 -25.68
C CYS A 95 0.89 -60.57 -24.92
N PRO A 96 0.74 -60.72 -23.59
CA PRO A 96 1.51 -61.72 -22.83
C PRO A 96 0.97 -63.16 -22.97
N SER A 97 -0.34 -63.32 -23.12
CA SER A 97 -1.03 -64.62 -23.02
C SER A 97 -2.00 -64.88 -24.17
N GLY A 98 -1.77 -64.24 -25.32
CA GLY A 98 -2.59 -64.41 -26.52
C GLY A 98 -3.83 -63.51 -26.56
N ARG A 99 -3.96 -62.55 -25.64
CA ARG A 99 -4.95 -61.48 -25.67
C ARG A 99 -4.31 -60.13 -25.36
N CYS A 100 -4.77 -59.06 -26.02
CA CYS A 100 -4.32 -57.70 -25.75
C CYS A 100 -4.86 -57.25 -24.40
N ILE A 101 -3.96 -57.07 -23.42
CA ILE A 101 -4.29 -56.55 -22.09
C ILE A 101 -3.41 -55.35 -21.78
N CYS A 102 -3.67 -54.65 -20.68
CA CYS A 102 -2.86 -53.51 -20.30
C CYS A 102 -1.46 -53.93 -19.82
N GLU A 103 -0.42 -53.25 -20.29
CA GLU A 103 0.98 -53.51 -19.91
C GLU A 103 1.24 -53.31 -18.42
N THR A 104 0.54 -52.34 -17.82
CA THR A 104 0.74 -51.98 -16.42
C THR A 104 -0.03 -52.91 -15.49
N VAL A 105 0.66 -53.51 -14.52
CA VAL A 105 0.04 -54.35 -13.49
C VAL A 105 -0.93 -53.50 -12.66
N ASN A 106 -2.14 -54.03 -12.42
CA ASN A 106 -3.26 -53.37 -11.72
C ASN A 106 -3.92 -52.18 -12.46
N SER A 107 -3.61 -51.96 -13.73
CA SER A 107 -4.36 -51.02 -14.58
C SER A 107 -5.62 -51.65 -15.17
N TYR A 108 -6.58 -50.83 -15.58
CA TYR A 108 -7.79 -51.25 -16.27
C TYR A 108 -8.00 -50.45 -17.56
N TYR A 109 -8.73 -51.03 -18.50
CA TYR A 109 -9.05 -50.37 -19.75
C TYR A 109 -10.35 -49.57 -19.62
N ASN A 110 -10.32 -48.26 -19.88
CA ASN A 110 -11.49 -47.38 -19.77
C ASN A 110 -12.30 -47.24 -21.08
N GLY A 111 -11.95 -47.97 -22.12
CA GLY A 111 -12.55 -47.86 -23.46
C GLY A 111 -11.71 -47.07 -24.47
N SER A 112 -10.74 -46.26 -24.01
CA SER A 112 -9.78 -45.56 -24.87
C SER A 112 -8.35 -46.02 -24.61
N SER A 113 -7.90 -46.01 -23.36
CA SER A 113 -6.54 -46.37 -22.96
C SER A 113 -6.50 -47.17 -21.66
N CYS A 114 -5.36 -47.79 -21.40
CA CYS A 114 -5.06 -48.38 -20.09
C CYS A 114 -4.76 -47.27 -19.08
N ILE A 115 -5.53 -47.25 -17.99
CA ILE A 115 -5.38 -46.27 -16.93
C ILE A 115 -5.28 -46.95 -15.57
N CYS A 116 -4.58 -46.32 -14.65
CA CYS A 116 -4.52 -46.77 -13.27
C CYS A 116 -5.81 -46.39 -12.50
N PRO A 117 -6.17 -47.13 -11.43
CA PRO A 117 -7.24 -46.75 -10.50
C PRO A 117 -7.09 -45.32 -9.97
N ASN A 118 -8.18 -44.73 -9.46
CA ASN A 118 -8.11 -43.39 -8.85
C ASN A 118 -7.03 -43.34 -7.76
N LEU A 119 -6.26 -42.25 -7.74
CA LEU A 119 -5.15 -41.98 -6.79
C LEU A 119 -3.91 -42.86 -6.99
N THR A 120 -3.68 -43.34 -8.22
CA THR A 120 -2.48 -44.10 -8.60
C THR A 120 -1.93 -43.66 -9.96
N HIS A 121 -0.62 -43.74 -10.15
CA HIS A 121 0.08 -43.46 -11.41
C HIS A 121 0.96 -44.63 -11.83
N VAL A 122 1.38 -44.64 -13.09
CA VAL A 122 2.27 -45.68 -13.64
C VAL A 122 3.72 -45.39 -13.22
N ALA A 123 4.31 -46.30 -12.44
CA ALA A 123 5.75 -46.31 -12.17
C ALA A 123 6.29 -47.74 -12.25
N ASN A 124 7.40 -47.93 -12.95
CA ASN A 124 8.05 -49.24 -13.13
C ASN A 124 7.05 -50.35 -13.57
N GLN A 125 6.20 -50.06 -14.56
CA GLN A 125 5.17 -50.98 -15.09
C GLN A 125 4.11 -51.45 -14.08
N ALA A 126 3.95 -50.76 -12.95
CA ALA A 126 2.87 -51.00 -11.99
C ALA A 126 2.13 -49.71 -11.67
N CYS A 127 0.84 -49.82 -11.33
CA CYS A 127 0.11 -48.72 -10.72
C CYS A 127 0.54 -48.59 -9.26
N VAL A 128 1.19 -47.48 -8.91
CA VAL A 128 1.62 -47.14 -7.55
C VAL A 128 0.79 -45.98 -7.03
N ALA A 129 0.64 -45.89 -5.70
CA ALA A 129 -0.08 -44.79 -5.06
C ALA A 129 0.52 -43.42 -5.44
N ASP A 130 -0.34 -42.43 -5.70
CA ASP A 130 0.10 -41.08 -5.95
C ASP A 130 0.83 -40.49 -4.74
N PRO A 131 1.91 -39.71 -4.95
CA PRO A 131 2.66 -39.12 -3.86
C PRO A 131 1.79 -38.22 -2.97
N PHE A 132 1.98 -38.36 -1.65
CA PHE A 132 1.37 -37.50 -0.63
C PHE A 132 2.28 -36.31 -0.28
N TYR A 133 1.82 -35.45 0.64
CA TYR A 133 2.56 -34.27 1.10
C TYR A 133 4.04 -34.59 1.44
N GLY A 134 4.96 -33.81 0.89
CA GLY A 134 6.40 -33.97 1.12
C GLY A 134 7.07 -35.05 0.26
N GLN A 135 6.32 -35.84 -0.51
CA GLN A 135 6.89 -36.79 -1.46
C GLN A 135 7.20 -36.14 -2.82
N THR A 136 8.15 -36.73 -3.54
CA THR A 136 8.58 -36.24 -4.86
C THR A 136 7.52 -36.44 -5.94
N CYS A 137 7.37 -35.46 -6.80
CA CYS A 137 6.48 -35.44 -7.96
C CYS A 137 7.21 -34.85 -9.18
N SER A 138 6.74 -35.15 -10.39
CA SER A 138 7.36 -34.72 -11.63
C SER A 138 6.29 -34.60 -12.72
N PRO A 139 5.59 -33.45 -12.83
CA PRO A 139 4.58 -33.25 -13.87
C PRO A 139 5.26 -33.26 -15.24
N PRO A 140 4.63 -33.85 -16.28
CA PRO A 140 3.27 -34.38 -16.31
C PRO A 140 3.16 -35.88 -15.95
N THR A 141 4.24 -36.54 -15.52
CA THR A 141 4.27 -38.00 -15.36
C THR A 141 3.83 -38.47 -13.98
N ILE A 142 4.11 -37.70 -12.94
CA ILE A 142 3.77 -38.03 -11.54
C ILE A 142 3.01 -36.85 -10.93
N TYR A 143 1.71 -37.06 -10.67
CA TYR A 143 0.83 -36.11 -10.00
C TYR A 143 0.72 -36.44 -8.51
N CYS A 144 0.43 -35.43 -7.69
CA CYS A 144 0.17 -35.61 -6.28
C CYS A 144 -1.26 -36.12 -6.04
N ILE A 145 -1.48 -36.80 -4.92
CA ILE A 145 -2.81 -37.20 -4.47
C ILE A 145 -3.73 -35.97 -4.33
N SER A 146 -5.05 -36.14 -4.52
CA SER A 146 -6.01 -35.03 -4.61
C SER A 146 -5.83 -33.98 -3.51
N ASN A 147 -5.90 -32.69 -3.89
CA ASN A 147 -5.70 -31.48 -3.05
C ASN A 147 -4.25 -31.05 -2.80
N PHE A 148 -3.26 -31.78 -3.30
CA PHE A 148 -1.86 -31.31 -3.33
C PHE A 148 -1.47 -30.82 -4.73
N ILE A 149 -0.54 -29.88 -4.78
CA ILE A 149 0.09 -29.39 -6.01
C ILE A 149 1.55 -29.81 -6.02
N CYS A 150 2.08 -30.13 -7.21
CA CYS A 150 3.51 -30.35 -7.34
C CYS A 150 4.23 -29.00 -7.39
N SER A 151 5.06 -28.73 -6.38
CA SER A 151 5.88 -27.52 -6.32
C SER A 151 6.96 -27.51 -7.42
N THR A 152 7.55 -26.34 -7.66
CA THR A 152 8.70 -26.19 -8.58
C THR A 152 9.93 -26.99 -8.13
N ALA A 153 9.99 -27.37 -6.85
CA ALA A 153 11.03 -28.26 -6.31
C ALA A 153 10.76 -29.75 -6.59
N GLY A 154 9.67 -30.09 -7.29
CA GLY A 154 9.28 -31.46 -7.55
C GLY A 154 8.81 -32.19 -6.30
N VAL A 155 8.14 -31.49 -5.39
CA VAL A 155 7.59 -32.05 -4.14
C VAL A 155 6.12 -31.69 -3.99
N CYS A 156 5.29 -32.64 -3.56
CA CYS A 156 3.88 -32.42 -3.31
C CYS A 156 3.66 -31.53 -2.09
N THR A 157 3.05 -30.36 -2.29
CA THR A 157 2.77 -29.38 -1.25
C THR A 157 1.33 -28.90 -1.32
N CYS A 158 0.84 -28.25 -0.27
CA CYS A 158 -0.38 -27.47 -0.37
C CYS A 158 -0.16 -26.23 -1.24
N ASN A 159 -1.24 -25.63 -1.72
CA ASN A 159 -1.15 -24.33 -2.39
C ASN A 159 -0.77 -23.25 -1.36
N ALA A 160 0.51 -22.88 -1.30
CA ALA A 160 1.06 -21.96 -0.31
C ALA A 160 0.41 -20.55 -0.30
N THR A 161 -0.35 -20.20 -1.34
CA THR A 161 -1.09 -18.92 -1.41
C THR A 161 -2.41 -18.94 -0.65
N THR A 162 -3.02 -20.11 -0.48
CA THR A 162 -4.40 -20.23 0.02
C THR A 162 -4.58 -21.30 1.08
N GLN A 163 -3.60 -22.19 1.26
CA GLN A 163 -3.71 -23.37 2.11
C GLN A 163 -2.42 -23.63 2.90
N PHE A 164 -2.56 -24.34 4.00
CA PHE A 164 -1.47 -24.89 4.80
C PHE A 164 -1.73 -26.37 5.11
N PHE A 165 -0.69 -27.13 5.42
CA PHE A 165 -0.79 -28.54 5.78
C PHE A 165 -0.98 -28.70 7.29
N ASN A 166 -2.02 -29.42 7.71
CA ASN A 166 -2.32 -29.66 9.14
C ASN A 166 -1.81 -31.01 9.66
N GLU A 167 -0.80 -31.60 9.02
CA GLU A 167 -0.30 -32.98 9.23
C GLU A 167 -1.15 -34.09 8.58
N SER A 168 -2.39 -33.82 8.16
CA SER A 168 -3.25 -34.81 7.49
C SER A 168 -3.67 -34.38 6.09
N TYR A 169 -4.10 -33.13 5.91
CA TYR A 169 -4.58 -32.60 4.63
C TYR A 169 -4.33 -31.10 4.52
N CYS A 170 -4.52 -30.56 3.31
CA CYS A 170 -4.46 -29.12 3.09
C CYS A 170 -5.73 -28.43 3.58
N ILE A 171 -5.56 -27.47 4.49
CA ILE A 171 -6.63 -26.62 5.03
C ILE A 171 -6.48 -25.22 4.46
N THR A 172 -7.59 -24.60 4.10
CA THR A 172 -7.63 -23.18 3.71
C THR A 172 -7.10 -22.31 4.84
N GLN A 173 -6.21 -21.37 4.51
CA GLN A 173 -5.69 -20.42 5.47
C GLN A 173 -6.81 -19.60 6.11
N TYR A 174 -6.64 -19.32 7.39
CA TYR A 174 -7.59 -18.62 8.24
C TYR A 174 -7.59 -17.11 7.95
N VAL A 175 -8.79 -16.54 8.04
CA VAL A 175 -9.07 -15.12 7.79
C VAL A 175 -8.79 -14.27 9.03
N TYR A 176 -8.89 -12.94 8.89
CA TYR A 176 -8.70 -12.00 10.00
C TYR A 176 -9.57 -12.37 11.21
N ASN A 177 -8.99 -12.29 12.41
CA ASN A 177 -9.57 -12.60 13.71
C ASN A 177 -9.94 -14.08 13.97
N ALA A 178 -9.67 -14.98 13.03
CA ALA A 178 -9.80 -16.42 13.25
C ALA A 178 -8.72 -16.94 14.22
N SER A 179 -9.03 -18.01 14.97
CA SER A 179 -8.09 -18.60 15.93
C SER A 179 -6.96 -19.34 15.19
N CYS A 180 -5.74 -19.19 15.67
CA CYS A 180 -4.56 -19.81 15.10
C CYS A 180 -3.57 -20.23 16.19
N THR A 181 -2.66 -21.13 15.86
CA THR A 181 -1.53 -21.54 16.72
C THR A 181 -0.19 -21.16 16.09
N GLU A 182 -0.14 -21.02 14.77
CA GLU A 182 1.06 -20.69 14.01
C GLU A 182 0.75 -19.70 12.88
N THR A 183 1.72 -18.88 12.50
CA THR A 183 1.58 -17.88 11.42
C THR A 183 1.19 -18.51 10.09
N ARG A 184 1.69 -19.71 9.77
CA ARG A 184 1.35 -20.41 8.52
C ARG A 184 -0.15 -20.74 8.37
N HIS A 185 -0.89 -20.72 9.49
CA HIS A 185 -2.34 -20.94 9.47
C HIS A 185 -3.10 -19.73 8.93
N CYS A 186 -2.52 -18.52 8.99
CA CYS A 186 -3.17 -17.29 8.58
C CYS A 186 -2.96 -17.01 7.09
N SER A 187 -3.89 -16.27 6.47
CA SER A 187 -3.81 -15.95 5.04
C SER A 187 -2.58 -15.11 4.69
N ASN A 188 -1.72 -15.67 3.84
CA ASN A 188 -0.53 -14.99 3.33
C ASN A 188 -0.91 -13.89 2.33
N THR A 189 -1.95 -14.09 1.51
CA THR A 189 -2.43 -13.09 0.54
C THR A 189 -2.97 -11.84 1.20
N SER A 190 -3.48 -11.96 2.43
CA SER A 190 -3.95 -10.86 3.26
C SER A 190 -2.87 -10.31 4.22
N ASN A 191 -1.62 -10.80 4.16
CA ASN A 191 -0.51 -10.43 5.05
C ASN A 191 -0.84 -10.60 6.56
N LEU A 192 -1.53 -11.67 6.92
CA LEU A 192 -1.92 -11.95 8.30
C LEU A 192 -0.88 -12.79 9.04
N TYR A 193 -0.74 -12.53 10.34
CA TYR A 193 0.17 -13.23 11.25
C TYR A 193 -0.60 -13.78 12.45
N CYS A 194 -0.12 -14.89 13.03
CA CYS A 194 -0.73 -15.43 14.23
C CYS A 194 -0.21 -14.69 15.47
N LEU A 195 -0.98 -13.72 15.95
CA LEU A 195 -0.65 -12.86 17.08
C LEU A 195 -1.68 -13.08 18.18
N SER A 196 -1.23 -13.42 19.39
CA SER A 196 -2.11 -13.70 20.52
C SER A 196 -3.19 -14.76 20.20
N ASN A 197 -2.79 -15.84 19.53
CA ASN A 197 -3.66 -16.94 19.06
C ASN A 197 -4.75 -16.52 18.05
N ARG A 198 -4.61 -15.38 17.38
CA ARG A 198 -5.54 -14.92 16.34
C ARG A 198 -4.80 -14.40 15.12
N CYS A 199 -5.38 -14.59 13.95
CA CYS A 199 -4.84 -14.03 12.72
C CYS A 199 -5.08 -12.51 12.69
N ALA A 200 -4.02 -11.73 12.81
CA ALA A 200 -4.06 -10.28 12.89
C ALA A 200 -2.91 -9.64 12.09
N CYS A 201 -2.98 -8.33 11.90
CA CYS A 201 -1.89 -7.56 11.31
C CYS A 201 -0.78 -7.34 12.33
N VAL A 202 0.47 -7.35 11.88
CA VAL A 202 1.63 -6.91 12.69
C VAL A 202 1.50 -5.45 13.11
N SER A 203 2.26 -5.02 14.14
CA SER A 203 2.07 -3.74 14.85
C SER A 203 1.98 -2.49 13.97
N ASN A 204 2.71 -2.45 12.86
CA ASN A 204 2.79 -1.28 11.97
C ASN A 204 1.76 -1.33 10.83
N TYR A 205 0.83 -2.28 10.88
CA TYR A 205 -0.19 -2.52 9.87
C TYR A 205 -1.57 -2.55 10.54
N TYR A 206 -2.60 -2.22 9.77
CA TYR A 206 -4.00 -2.34 10.19
C TYR A 206 -4.81 -3.09 9.14
N TRP A 207 -5.93 -3.66 9.57
CA TRP A 207 -6.84 -4.38 8.70
C TRP A 207 -7.79 -3.41 8.01
N ASN A 208 -7.74 -3.33 6.68
CA ASN A 208 -8.63 -2.45 5.90
C ASN A 208 -9.96 -3.11 5.47
N GLY A 209 -10.23 -4.34 5.90
CA GLY A 209 -11.36 -5.16 5.44
C GLY A 209 -10.98 -6.30 4.49
N SER A 210 -9.84 -6.18 3.80
CA SER A 210 -9.39 -7.16 2.79
C SER A 210 -7.95 -7.63 3.00
N SER A 211 -7.05 -6.73 3.42
CA SER A 211 -5.64 -7.03 3.66
C SER A 211 -5.07 -6.16 4.78
N CYS A 212 -3.96 -6.63 5.36
CA CYS A 212 -3.14 -5.80 6.23
C CYS A 212 -2.37 -4.78 5.40
N VAL A 213 -2.60 -3.51 5.67
CA VAL A 213 -1.94 -2.38 5.00
C VAL A 213 -1.21 -1.52 6.04
N PRO A 214 -0.13 -0.80 5.67
CA PRO A 214 0.61 0.03 6.61
C PRO A 214 -0.30 1.05 7.31
N LYS A 215 -0.08 1.26 8.60
CA LYS A 215 -0.73 2.33 9.36
C LYS A 215 -0.42 3.70 8.77
N LYS A 216 -1.38 4.60 8.91
CA LYS A 216 -1.35 5.95 8.36
C LYS A 216 -0.60 6.89 9.30
N LEU A 217 0.22 7.76 8.70
CA LEU A 217 0.96 8.82 9.38
C LEU A 217 0.10 10.08 9.51
N GLY A 218 0.63 11.12 10.17
CA GLY A 218 -0.08 12.39 10.39
C GLY A 218 -0.59 13.02 9.09
N TRP A 219 -1.79 13.61 9.17
CA TRP A 219 -2.54 14.27 8.10
C TRP A 219 -3.01 13.38 6.95
N GLN A 220 -2.69 12.09 6.95
CA GLN A 220 -3.21 11.17 5.96
C GLN A 220 -4.68 10.87 6.23
N THR A 221 -5.46 10.70 5.16
CA THR A 221 -6.88 10.34 5.25
C THR A 221 -7.03 8.94 5.84
N CYS A 222 -7.91 8.82 6.82
CA CYS A 222 -8.29 7.59 7.48
C CYS A 222 -9.81 7.44 7.44
N ASN A 223 -10.30 6.28 7.06
CA ASN A 223 -11.73 6.01 7.11
C ASN A 223 -12.05 5.57 8.54
N ASN A 224 -12.95 6.29 9.22
CA ASN A 224 -13.52 5.81 10.48
C ASN A 224 -14.29 4.53 10.18
N VAL A 225 -13.63 3.38 10.37
CA VAL A 225 -14.26 2.08 10.18
C VAL A 225 -15.27 1.92 11.30
N THR A 226 -16.53 2.16 10.97
CA THR A 226 -17.64 2.42 11.90
C THR A 226 -18.06 1.24 12.77
N THR A 227 -17.39 0.09 12.73
CA THR A 227 -17.91 -1.11 13.41
C THR A 227 -16.80 -2.04 13.90
N GLY A 228 -16.49 -1.95 15.20
CA GLY A 228 -16.10 -3.09 16.05
C GLY A 228 -14.78 -3.82 15.79
N ALA A 229 -14.05 -3.52 14.72
CA ALA A 229 -12.74 -4.11 14.46
C ALA A 229 -11.64 -3.25 15.09
N SER A 230 -10.89 -3.83 16.02
CA SER A 230 -9.85 -3.22 16.86
C SER A 230 -8.62 -2.67 16.13
N ALA A 231 -8.71 -2.39 14.83
CA ALA A 231 -7.59 -1.93 14.02
C ALA A 231 -7.77 -0.45 13.69
N LEU A 232 -7.17 0.42 14.52
CA LEU A 232 -7.09 1.84 14.22
C LEU A 232 -6.20 2.05 12.98
N PRO A 233 -6.68 2.79 11.96
CA PRO A 233 -5.92 3.01 10.72
C PRO A 233 -4.69 3.90 10.93
N CYS A 234 -4.67 4.70 11.99
CA CYS A 234 -3.57 5.60 12.34
C CYS A 234 -2.53 4.90 13.21
N ASP A 235 -1.28 5.36 13.12
CA ASP A 235 -0.19 4.84 13.95
C ASP A 235 -0.29 5.30 15.41
N ASP A 236 -0.82 4.41 16.24
CA ASP A 236 -0.97 4.61 17.68
C ASP A 236 0.37 4.64 18.42
N THR A 237 1.44 4.05 17.87
CA THR A 237 2.79 4.16 18.44
C THR A 237 3.32 5.59 18.37
N LEU A 238 2.79 6.38 17.43
CA LEU A 238 3.05 7.81 17.27
C LEU A 238 1.99 8.68 17.95
N SER A 239 1.12 8.08 18.77
CA SER A 239 -0.03 8.74 19.40
C SER A 239 -1.01 9.40 18.42
N LEU A 240 -1.18 8.85 17.21
CA LEU A 240 -2.15 9.38 16.23
C LEU A 240 -3.53 8.75 16.41
N TYR A 241 -4.57 9.57 16.20
CA TYR A 241 -5.97 9.15 16.24
C TYR A 241 -6.69 9.55 14.94
N CYS A 242 -7.63 8.72 14.49
CA CYS A 242 -8.48 9.06 13.36
C CYS A 242 -9.65 9.92 13.86
N TYR A 243 -9.64 11.22 13.53
CA TYR A 243 -10.69 12.13 13.97
C TYR A 243 -11.91 12.10 13.05
N SER A 244 -12.98 12.82 13.44
CA SER A 244 -14.25 12.88 12.68
C SER A 244 -14.09 13.44 11.26
N ASN A 245 -13.05 14.22 11.02
CA ASN A 245 -12.66 14.72 9.70
C ASN A 245 -11.98 13.67 8.81
N SER A 246 -11.92 12.41 9.25
CA SER A 246 -11.29 11.30 8.51
C SER A 246 -9.80 11.56 8.23
N THR A 247 -9.08 12.17 9.18
CA THR A 247 -7.61 12.31 9.10
C THR A 247 -6.93 11.83 10.37
N CYS A 248 -5.73 11.28 10.22
CA CYS A 248 -4.88 10.92 11.35
C CYS A 248 -4.25 12.18 11.93
N GLN A 249 -4.60 12.52 13.16
CA GLN A 249 -4.10 13.72 13.83
C GLN A 249 -3.61 13.38 15.23
N CYS A 250 -2.73 14.24 15.75
CA CYS A 250 -2.32 14.20 17.14
C CYS A 250 -3.48 14.64 18.05
N PRO A 251 -3.46 14.29 19.35
CA PRO A 251 -4.33 14.86 20.36
C PRO A 251 -4.29 16.39 20.35
N ASN A 252 -5.37 17.05 20.81
CA ASN A 252 -5.47 18.52 20.82
C ASN A 252 -4.31 19.23 21.56
N THR A 253 -3.63 18.53 22.48
CA THR A 253 -2.46 19.03 23.23
C THR A 253 -1.13 18.87 22.48
N MET A 254 -1.14 18.29 21.28
CA MET A 254 0.02 17.94 20.47
C MET A 254 -0.13 18.41 19.02
N TYR A 255 0.99 18.54 18.31
CA TYR A 255 1.03 18.80 16.86
C TYR A 255 1.89 17.74 16.17
N TRP A 256 1.64 17.53 14.88
CA TRP A 256 2.44 16.61 14.07
C TRP A 256 3.69 17.32 13.53
N ASP A 257 4.88 16.89 13.96
CA ASP A 257 6.15 17.37 13.41
C ASP A 257 6.53 16.52 12.18
N ILE A 258 6.53 17.14 11.00
CA ILE A 258 6.85 16.48 9.74
C ILE A 258 8.32 16.04 9.63
N ASN A 259 9.23 16.73 10.33
CA ASN A 259 10.66 16.43 10.28
C ASN A 259 11.01 15.18 11.09
N TYR A 260 10.36 15.04 12.26
CA TYR A 260 10.57 13.91 13.16
C TYR A 260 9.55 12.77 12.97
N GLN A 261 8.48 13.01 12.19
CA GLN A 261 7.39 12.07 11.95
C GLN A 261 6.76 11.55 13.25
N GLN A 262 6.52 12.44 14.21
CA GLN A 262 5.92 12.11 15.50
C GLN A 262 5.02 13.24 16.01
N CYS A 263 4.13 12.91 16.93
CA CYS A 263 3.36 13.91 17.68
C CYS A 263 4.24 14.53 18.78
N GLU A 264 4.36 15.85 18.76
CA GLU A 264 5.06 16.64 19.77
C GLU A 264 4.09 17.51 20.56
N THR A 265 4.42 17.84 21.80
CA THR A 265 3.60 18.75 22.61
C THR A 265 3.51 20.13 21.97
N LYS A 266 2.31 20.70 21.89
CA LYS A 266 2.12 22.08 21.39
C LYS A 266 2.98 23.05 22.20
N ARG A 267 3.61 23.96 21.47
CA ARG A 267 4.55 24.96 21.95
C ARG A 267 3.83 26.02 22.78
N LEU A 268 4.50 26.48 23.83
CA LEU A 268 4.00 27.48 24.76
C LEU A 268 4.48 28.88 24.37
N TYR A 269 4.02 29.90 25.09
CA TYR A 269 4.40 31.28 24.86
C TYR A 269 5.93 31.46 24.82
N GLY A 270 6.43 32.14 23.78
CA GLY A 270 7.86 32.42 23.61
C GLY A 270 8.66 31.30 22.94
N ASP A 271 8.12 30.09 22.83
CA ASP A 271 8.77 29.01 22.07
C ASP A 271 8.80 29.35 20.59
N ILE A 272 9.91 29.04 19.91
CA ILE A 272 10.05 29.24 18.47
C ILE A 272 8.92 28.49 17.74
N CYS A 273 8.38 28.99 16.64
CA CYS A 273 7.35 28.33 15.84
C CYS A 273 7.52 28.64 14.35
N ASN A 274 7.02 27.73 13.50
CA ASN A 274 7.00 27.91 12.04
C ASN A 274 5.59 27.93 11.44
N ALA A 275 4.56 27.77 12.26
CA ALA A 275 3.15 27.86 11.87
C ALA A 275 2.26 27.93 13.12
N ASP A 276 1.05 28.47 12.98
CA ASP A 276 0.09 28.62 14.08
C ASP A 276 -0.23 27.29 14.77
N PHE A 277 -0.33 26.20 14.01
CA PHE A 277 -0.70 24.88 14.54
C PHE A 277 0.37 24.23 15.43
N TYR A 278 1.58 24.81 15.50
CA TYR A 278 2.59 24.40 16.48
C TYR A 278 2.28 24.94 17.88
N CYS A 279 1.53 26.04 17.98
CA CYS A 279 1.24 26.73 19.22
C CYS A 279 0.00 26.16 19.91
N ASN A 280 -0.05 26.25 21.24
CA ASN A 280 -1.18 25.74 22.00
C ASN A 280 -2.45 26.57 21.80
N GLU A 281 -3.32 26.13 20.90
CA GLU A 281 -4.58 26.81 20.58
C GLU A 281 -5.61 26.79 21.73
N THR A 282 -5.51 25.87 22.71
CA THR A 282 -6.40 25.94 23.89
C THR A 282 -6.09 27.17 24.75
N LEU A 283 -4.90 27.76 24.55
CA LEU A 283 -4.41 29.00 25.13
C LEU A 283 -4.45 30.18 24.12
N ASN A 284 -5.15 30.00 22.99
CA ASN A 284 -5.25 30.99 21.91
C ASN A 284 -3.90 31.51 21.36
N PHE A 285 -2.81 30.74 21.47
CA PHE A 285 -1.52 31.12 20.89
C PHE A 285 -1.49 30.91 19.38
N ILE A 286 -0.86 31.84 18.67
CA ILE A 286 -0.58 31.78 17.23
C ILE A 286 0.92 32.04 16.97
N CYS A 287 1.37 31.83 15.72
CA CYS A 287 2.72 32.08 15.28
C CYS A 287 2.76 33.31 14.33
N PRO A 288 2.83 34.55 14.86
CA PRO A 288 2.50 35.75 14.10
C PRO A 288 3.46 36.12 12.96
N THR A 289 4.72 35.67 13.00
CA THR A 289 5.75 35.97 11.98
C THR A 289 6.64 34.75 11.77
N LEU A 290 7.16 34.49 10.57
CA LEU A 290 8.00 33.31 10.30
C LEU A 290 9.47 33.67 10.03
N PRO A 291 10.45 33.00 10.68
CA PRO A 291 10.30 32.21 11.92
C PRO A 291 9.88 33.12 13.09
N GLY A 292 9.04 32.61 13.98
CA GLY A 292 8.46 33.39 15.07
C GLY A 292 8.57 32.70 16.40
N THR A 293 7.93 33.29 17.39
CA THR A 293 7.64 32.63 18.65
C THR A 293 6.13 32.55 18.84
N CYS A 294 5.65 31.48 19.48
CA CYS A 294 4.26 31.36 19.84
C CYS A 294 3.88 32.55 20.73
N ASN A 295 2.92 33.32 20.26
CA ASN A 295 2.53 34.57 20.87
C ASN A 295 1.01 34.76 20.72
N CYS A 296 0.51 35.75 21.43
CA CYS A 296 -0.81 36.28 21.26
C CYS A 296 -1.08 36.78 19.84
N PRO A 297 -2.33 36.66 19.34
CA PRO A 297 -2.71 37.29 18.09
C PRO A 297 -2.55 38.81 18.13
N ALA A 298 -2.26 39.42 16.98
CA ALA A 298 -2.02 40.87 16.89
C ALA A 298 -3.23 41.74 17.31
N TRP A 299 -4.43 41.17 17.33
CA TRP A 299 -5.67 41.81 17.82
C TRP A 299 -5.88 41.65 19.32
N SER A 300 -5.07 40.84 20.01
CA SER A 300 -5.05 40.81 21.46
C SER A 300 -4.42 42.11 21.95
N ASN A 301 -5.22 42.96 22.57
CA ASN A 301 -4.70 44.12 23.27
C ASN A 301 -3.78 43.64 24.41
N ASP A 302 -2.54 44.14 24.44
CA ASP A 302 -1.55 43.92 25.51
C ASP A 302 -1.01 42.49 25.67
N TYR A 303 -1.07 41.62 24.66
CA TYR A 303 -0.57 40.23 24.75
C TYR A 303 -1.23 39.39 25.86
N THR A 304 -2.54 39.54 26.08
CA THR A 304 -3.27 38.98 27.25
C THR A 304 -4.19 37.79 26.95
N CYS A 305 -3.93 37.01 25.90
CA CYS A 305 -4.84 36.01 25.32
C CYS A 305 -5.32 34.88 26.25
N ASP A 306 -4.63 34.66 27.36
CA ASP A 306 -4.97 33.64 28.35
C ASP A 306 -5.63 34.19 29.62
N CYS A 307 -5.65 35.50 29.77
CA CYS A 307 -5.89 36.11 31.05
C CYS A 307 -7.21 36.88 31.04
N GLN A 308 -8.00 36.74 32.12
CA GLN A 308 -9.18 37.57 32.30
C GLN A 308 -8.81 39.06 32.15
N PRO A 309 -9.76 39.96 31.82
CA PRO A 309 -9.47 41.37 31.50
C PRO A 309 -8.57 42.13 32.51
N ASN A 310 -8.54 41.69 33.77
CA ASN A 310 -7.72 42.25 34.85
C ASN A 310 -6.45 41.45 35.17
N TRP A 311 -6.00 40.60 34.25
CA TRP A 311 -4.85 39.71 34.39
C TRP A 311 -3.94 39.88 33.16
N PHE A 312 -2.68 39.50 33.30
CA PHE A 312 -1.68 39.47 32.23
C PHE A 312 -0.81 38.22 32.38
N TYR A 313 -0.26 37.72 31.27
CA TYR A 313 0.60 36.54 31.29
C TYR A 313 2.05 36.98 31.53
N ASP A 314 2.72 36.40 32.53
CA ASP A 314 4.10 36.75 32.89
C ASP A 314 5.17 35.88 32.22
N GLY A 315 4.75 34.96 31.36
CA GLY A 315 5.61 33.92 30.77
C GLY A 315 5.36 32.54 31.37
N LEU A 316 4.77 32.44 32.57
CA LEU A 316 4.49 31.18 33.26
C LEU A 316 3.02 30.99 33.62
N GLN A 317 2.34 32.05 34.03
CA GLN A 317 0.94 32.02 34.46
C GLN A 317 0.25 33.37 34.21
N CYS A 318 -1.08 33.34 34.21
CA CYS A 318 -1.83 34.58 34.36
C CYS A 318 -1.65 35.10 35.77
N ILE A 319 -1.12 36.31 35.92
CA ILE A 319 -1.14 37.04 37.17
C ILE A 319 -2.11 38.21 37.07
N GLN A 320 -2.78 38.51 38.17
CA GLN A 320 -3.61 39.71 38.27
C GLN A 320 -2.74 40.95 38.02
N ARG A 321 -3.25 41.84 37.15
CA ARG A 321 -2.66 43.15 36.87
C ARG A 321 -2.50 43.92 38.18
N LYS A 322 -1.42 44.66 38.26
CA LYS A 322 -1.00 45.32 39.48
C LYS A 322 -1.67 46.69 39.59
N SER A 323 -2.19 46.97 40.78
CA SER A 323 -2.60 48.30 41.18
C SER A 323 -1.37 49.21 41.32
N ILE A 324 -1.61 50.49 41.64
CA ILE A 324 -0.55 51.45 41.90
C ILE A 324 0.51 50.92 42.89
N ASN A 325 1.77 51.26 42.64
CA ASN A 325 2.97 50.81 43.37
C ASN A 325 3.26 49.30 43.32
N GLY A 326 2.48 48.51 42.58
CA GLY A 326 2.84 47.12 42.33
C GLY A 326 4.01 47.02 41.34
N THR A 327 4.85 46.00 41.52
CA THR A 327 6.00 45.75 40.63
C THR A 327 5.55 45.28 39.26
N CYS A 328 6.16 45.83 38.20
CA CYS A 328 5.80 45.55 36.81
C CYS A 328 7.04 45.32 35.94
N LEU A 329 6.89 44.44 34.95
CA LEU A 329 7.89 44.20 33.90
C LEU A 329 7.66 45.10 32.67
N GLY A 330 6.45 45.65 32.53
CA GLY A 330 6.04 46.57 31.47
C GLY A 330 4.63 47.07 31.71
N THR A 331 4.17 48.06 30.93
CA THR A 331 2.86 48.72 31.12
C THR A 331 1.67 47.75 31.08
N TYR A 332 1.80 46.65 30.34
CA TYR A 332 0.79 45.58 30.29
C TYR A 332 0.54 44.90 31.65
N ALA A 333 1.49 44.98 32.60
CA ALA A 333 1.33 44.41 33.93
C ALA A 333 0.47 45.28 34.87
N CYS A 334 0.14 46.51 34.48
CA CYS A 334 -0.64 47.45 35.28
C CYS A 334 -2.15 47.37 34.98
N ASP A 335 -2.98 47.74 35.96
CA ASP A 335 -4.45 47.71 35.85
C ASP A 335 -4.96 48.56 34.68
N ARG A 336 -5.66 47.92 33.73
CA ARG A 336 -6.14 48.52 32.49
C ARG A 336 -7.32 49.48 32.68
N ASN A 337 -8.04 49.35 33.80
CA ASN A 337 -9.14 50.25 34.13
C ASN A 337 -8.62 51.61 34.64
N THR A 338 -7.31 51.73 34.82
CA THR A 338 -6.64 52.92 35.30
C THR A 338 -5.54 53.31 34.31
N PRO A 339 -5.21 54.61 34.18
CA PRO A 339 -4.17 55.06 33.24
C PRO A 339 -2.75 54.85 33.81
N LEU A 340 -2.51 53.72 34.50
CA LEU A 340 -1.21 53.39 35.08
C LEU A 340 -0.25 52.92 33.98
N VAL A 341 1.01 53.36 34.08
CA VAL A 341 2.12 52.92 33.23
C VAL A 341 3.22 52.29 34.07
N CYS A 342 3.99 51.38 33.50
CA CYS A 342 5.13 50.81 34.20
C CYS A 342 6.32 51.76 34.11
N PHE A 343 6.64 52.43 35.22
CA PHE A 343 7.74 53.38 35.31
C PHE A 343 8.70 52.97 36.42
N SER A 344 9.98 52.80 36.08
CA SER A 344 11.02 52.31 37.01
C SER A 344 10.64 50.99 37.71
N GLY A 345 9.94 50.10 37.00
CA GLY A 345 9.51 48.80 37.52
C GLY A 345 8.31 48.84 38.46
N LEU A 346 7.63 49.98 38.59
CA LEU A 346 6.40 50.12 39.38
C LEU A 346 5.24 50.65 38.52
N CYS A 347 4.02 50.18 38.80
CA CYS A 347 2.80 50.74 38.20
C CYS A 347 2.50 52.10 38.82
N LEU A 348 2.75 53.17 38.07
CA LEU A 348 2.63 54.54 38.52
C LEU A 348 1.78 55.36 37.54
N CYS A 349 1.27 56.48 38.03
CA CYS A 349 0.68 57.48 37.17
C CYS A 349 1.76 58.10 36.25
N PRO A 350 1.47 58.34 34.96
CA PRO A 350 2.41 59.01 34.08
C PRO A 350 2.70 60.42 34.61
N THR A 351 3.97 60.79 34.70
CA THR A 351 4.35 62.15 35.15
C THR A 351 3.79 63.19 34.17
N PRO A 352 3.20 64.32 34.66
CA PRO A 352 3.20 64.83 36.03
C PRO A 352 1.90 64.55 36.84
N THR A 353 1.12 63.53 36.49
CA THR A 353 -0.15 63.24 37.18
C THR A 353 0.05 62.59 38.56
N THR A 354 -0.89 62.79 39.47
CA THR A 354 -0.93 62.19 40.81
C THR A 354 -2.14 61.27 40.97
N TRP A 355 -2.01 60.24 41.80
CA TRP A 355 -3.08 59.27 42.05
C TRP A 355 -4.05 59.79 43.10
N THR A 356 -5.35 59.81 42.78
CA THR A 356 -6.43 60.28 43.68
C THR A 356 -7.24 59.15 44.31
N GLY A 357 -6.71 57.93 44.30
CA GLY A 357 -7.39 56.74 44.86
C GLY A 357 -8.17 55.92 43.84
N SER A 358 -8.63 56.54 42.75
CA SER A 358 -9.34 55.84 41.66
C SER A 358 -8.84 56.18 40.25
N ASN A 359 -8.17 57.32 40.07
CA ASN A 359 -7.66 57.75 38.76
C ASN A 359 -6.39 58.60 38.90
N CYS A 360 -5.63 58.72 37.82
CA CYS A 360 -4.52 59.67 37.73
C CYS A 360 -5.05 61.03 37.26
N THR A 361 -4.84 62.07 38.07
CA THR A 361 -5.30 63.43 37.77
C THR A 361 -4.13 64.39 37.71
N CYS A 362 -4.24 65.42 36.88
CA CYS A 362 -3.29 66.53 36.90
C CYS A 362 -3.48 67.40 38.15
N SER A 363 -2.49 68.25 38.45
CA SER A 363 -2.61 69.28 39.49
C SER A 363 -3.84 70.18 39.25
N SER A 364 -4.37 70.75 40.34
CA SER A 364 -5.55 71.64 40.28
C SER A 364 -5.44 72.69 39.16
N GLY A 365 -6.44 72.71 38.27
CA GLY A 365 -6.50 73.62 37.12
C GLY A 365 -5.97 73.06 35.79
N GLN A 366 -5.59 71.78 35.74
CA GLN A 366 -5.08 71.13 34.52
C GLN A 366 -5.93 69.92 34.10
N THR A 367 -6.02 69.65 32.80
CA THR A 367 -6.59 68.43 32.21
C THR A 367 -5.53 67.58 31.52
N TRP A 368 -5.70 66.26 31.59
CA TRP A 368 -4.84 65.29 30.93
C TRP A 368 -5.26 65.12 29.45
N THR A 369 -4.33 65.32 28.52
CA THR A 369 -4.57 65.19 27.07
C THR A 369 -4.29 63.79 26.53
N GLY A 370 -3.93 62.83 27.39
CA GLY A 370 -3.40 61.52 26.98
C GLY A 370 -1.88 61.46 26.99
N SER A 371 -1.19 62.61 26.98
CA SER A 371 0.28 62.68 27.04
C SER A 371 0.84 63.77 27.96
N THR A 372 0.10 64.86 28.19
CA THR A 372 0.53 65.96 29.07
C THR A 372 -0.63 66.58 29.85
N CYS A 373 -0.31 67.23 30.97
CA CYS A 373 -1.25 68.08 31.70
C CYS A 373 -1.24 69.50 31.13
N VAL A 374 -2.39 69.98 30.66
CA VAL A 374 -2.55 71.35 30.11
C VAL A 374 -3.47 72.17 31.01
N VAL A 375 -3.15 73.45 31.21
CA VAL A 375 -4.01 74.37 31.99
C VAL A 375 -5.29 74.63 31.20
N VAL A 376 -6.46 74.45 31.83
CA VAL A 376 -7.75 74.81 31.23
C VAL A 376 -7.91 76.31 31.39
N GLY A 377 -7.81 77.05 30.28
CA GLY A 377 -7.99 78.49 30.22
C GLY A 377 -9.44 78.94 30.35
#